data_AF-A0A0B1T991-F1
#
_entry.id   AF-A0A0B1T991-F1
#
_cell.length_a   1.000
_cell.length_b   1.000
_cell.length_c   1.000
_cell.angle_alpha   90.00
_cell.angle_beta   90.00
_cell.angle_gamma   90.00
#
_symmetry.space_group_name_H-M   'P 1'
#
loop_
_entity.id
_entity.type
_entity.pdbx_description
1 polymer ?
#
loop_
_entity_poly.entity_id
_entity_poly.type
_entity_poly.pdbx_seq_one_letter_code
_entity_poly.pdbx_strand_id
1 'polypeptide(L)'
;MPIAFDKQKEKKAALTSKLNEFCDAVANMSSLDCYVDAVCGGLTHTSPHTKCETAAFLSRQLSPAASAESLRKILPCLVKCMHDADKGVRDASYRAVAALLRCMREPAIQILFSNVCSDKTRMDKINNYFEKMRDEKEGNRCETDVTSNSDLISAEIVSTADIEAGKPTTCCVH
;
A
#
# COMPACT_ATOMS: atom_id res chain seq x y z
N MET A 1 2.14 -10.44 -7.07
CA MET A 1 0.77 -9.90 -6.86
C MET A 1 -0.35 -10.60 -7.62
N PRO A 2 -0.34 -10.73 -8.96
CA PRO A 2 -1.50 -11.26 -9.70
C PRO A 2 -1.89 -12.70 -9.29
N ILE A 3 -0.89 -13.54 -8.96
CA ILE A 3 -1.13 -14.90 -8.45
C ILE A 3 -1.85 -14.89 -7.09
N ALA A 4 -1.57 -13.91 -6.22
CA ALA A 4 -2.21 -13.82 -4.91
C ALA A 4 -3.71 -13.50 -5.05
N PHE A 5 -4.07 -12.56 -5.94
CA PHE A 5 -5.47 -12.25 -6.23
C PHE A 5 -6.22 -13.41 -6.90
N ASP A 6 -5.55 -14.25 -7.70
CA ASP A 6 -6.16 -15.47 -8.23
C ASP A 6 -6.42 -16.51 -7.13
N LYS A 7 -5.47 -16.65 -6.19
CA LYS A 7 -5.57 -17.59 -5.06
C LYS A 7 -6.57 -17.17 -3.98
N GLN A 8 -6.99 -15.90 -3.96
CA GLN A 8 -8.09 -15.42 -3.10
C GLN A 8 -9.47 -16.01 -3.45
N LYS A 9 -9.58 -16.90 -4.45
CA LYS A 9 -10.79 -17.68 -4.71
C LYS A 9 -11.13 -18.66 -3.57
N GLU A 10 -10.17 -19.03 -2.73
CA GLU A 10 -10.37 -19.97 -1.63
C GLU A 10 -10.98 -19.30 -0.39
N LYS A 11 -12.23 -19.65 -0.04
CA LYS A 11 -13.00 -19.06 1.09
C LYS A 11 -12.46 -19.40 2.49
N LYS A 12 -11.28 -20.03 2.62
CA LYS A 12 -10.73 -20.36 3.92
C LYS A 12 -10.16 -19.09 4.55
N ALA A 13 -10.85 -18.55 5.56
CA ALA A 13 -10.46 -17.32 6.25
C ALA A 13 -8.98 -17.29 6.70
N ALA A 14 -8.44 -18.44 7.13
CA ALA A 14 -7.03 -18.58 7.49
C ALA A 14 -6.07 -18.33 6.31
N LEU A 15 -6.43 -18.76 5.10
CA LEU A 15 -5.63 -18.53 3.89
C LEU A 15 -5.78 -17.08 3.42
N THR A 16 -7.00 -16.54 3.41
CA THR A 16 -7.23 -15.14 3.03
C THR A 16 -6.44 -14.18 3.91
N SER A 17 -6.40 -14.40 5.24
CA SER A 17 -5.59 -13.60 6.16
C SER A 17 -4.09 -13.64 5.82
N LYS A 18 -3.54 -14.84 5.55
CA LYS A 18 -2.13 -15.00 5.22
C LYS A 18 -1.77 -14.41 3.85
N LEU A 19 -2.67 -14.53 2.88
CA LEU A 19 -2.51 -13.89 1.58
C LEU A 19 -2.55 -12.37 1.69
N ASN A 20 -3.41 -11.83 2.57
CA ASN A 20 -3.48 -10.39 2.81
C ASN A 20 -2.22 -9.86 3.48
N GLU A 21 -1.71 -10.54 4.51
CA GLU A 21 -0.43 -10.21 5.14
C GLU A 21 0.71 -10.22 4.10
N PHE A 22 0.75 -11.23 3.23
CA PHE A 22 1.73 -11.28 2.14
C PHE A 22 1.56 -10.13 1.15
N CYS A 23 0.33 -9.84 0.74
CA CYS A 23 0.03 -8.73 -0.16
C CYS A 23 0.45 -7.38 0.44
N ASP A 24 0.16 -7.16 1.72
CA ASP A 24 0.49 -5.93 2.43
C ASP A 24 2.03 -5.81 2.59
N ALA A 25 2.75 -6.90 2.87
CA ALA A 25 4.22 -6.92 2.90
C ALA A 25 4.85 -6.61 1.52
N VAL A 26 4.31 -7.17 0.44
CA VAL A 26 4.78 -6.91 -0.93
C VAL A 26 4.47 -5.46 -1.37
N ALA A 27 3.32 -4.92 -0.97
CA ALA A 27 2.95 -3.53 -1.22
C ALA A 27 3.88 -2.53 -0.51
N ASN A 28 4.44 -2.91 0.64
CA ASN A 28 5.46 -2.10 1.31
C ASN A 28 6.83 -2.12 0.60
N MET A 29 7.12 -3.19 -0.14
CA MET A 29 8.39 -3.35 -0.86
C MET A 29 8.36 -2.75 -2.28
N SER A 30 7.17 -2.50 -2.84
CA SER A 30 6.99 -2.12 -4.24
C SER A 30 6.00 -0.99 -4.40
N SER A 31 6.24 -0.07 -5.35
CA SER A 31 5.30 1.03 -5.63
C SER A 31 4.02 0.52 -6.30
N LEU A 32 2.92 1.25 -6.09
CA LEU A 32 1.60 0.93 -6.66
C LEU A 32 1.62 0.72 -8.18
N ASP A 33 2.49 1.45 -8.88
CA ASP A 33 2.63 1.39 -10.34
C ASP A 33 3.04 0.00 -10.84
N CYS A 34 3.79 -0.78 -10.05
CA CYS A 34 4.23 -2.12 -10.44
C CYS A 34 3.11 -3.17 -10.44
N TYR A 35 2.00 -2.92 -9.74
CA TYR A 35 0.93 -3.90 -9.57
C TYR A 35 -0.48 -3.34 -9.83
N VAL A 36 -0.58 -2.13 -10.39
CA VAL A 36 -1.85 -1.49 -10.73
C VAL A 36 -2.71 -2.34 -11.67
N ASP A 37 -2.12 -3.01 -12.65
CA ASP A 37 -2.85 -3.86 -13.60
C ASP A 37 -3.41 -5.12 -12.92
N ALA A 38 -2.66 -5.68 -11.95
CA ALA A 38 -3.13 -6.81 -11.15
C ALA A 38 -4.32 -6.42 -10.26
N VAL A 39 -4.29 -5.21 -9.68
CA VAL A 39 -5.42 -4.65 -8.92
C VAL A 39 -6.64 -4.47 -9.81
N CYS A 40 -6.48 -3.86 -10.99
CA CYS A 40 -7.57 -3.69 -11.95
C CYS A 40 -8.15 -5.05 -12.38
N GLY A 41 -7.30 -6.06 -12.57
CA GLY A 41 -7.71 -7.44 -12.81
C GLY A 41 -8.54 -8.02 -11.66
N GLY A 42 -8.14 -7.79 -10.40
CA GLY A 42 -8.90 -8.23 -9.22
C GLY A 42 -10.26 -7.54 -9.07
N LEU A 43 -10.34 -6.24 -9.35
CA LEU A 43 -11.60 -5.47 -9.32
C LEU A 43 -12.58 -5.85 -10.44
N THR A 44 -12.07 -6.34 -11.58
CA THR A 44 -12.90 -6.76 -12.72
C THR A 44 -13.16 -8.27 -12.75
N HIS A 45 -12.69 -8.99 -11.74
CA HIS A 45 -12.78 -10.44 -11.65
C HIS A 45 -14.23 -10.92 -11.48
N THR A 46 -14.58 -12.13 -11.97
CA THR A 46 -15.97 -12.65 -11.94
C THR A 46 -16.46 -12.95 -10.52
N SER A 47 -15.55 -13.29 -9.60
CA SER A 47 -15.88 -13.63 -8.21
C SER A 47 -16.03 -12.35 -7.35
N PRO A 48 -17.20 -12.13 -6.70
CA PRO A 48 -17.40 -10.98 -5.83
C PRO A 48 -16.45 -10.99 -4.62
N HIS A 49 -16.03 -12.17 -4.14
CA HIS A 49 -15.07 -12.25 -3.04
C HIS A 49 -13.73 -11.62 -3.41
N THR A 50 -13.20 -11.95 -4.60
CA THR A 50 -11.95 -11.36 -5.12
C THR A 50 -12.07 -9.85 -5.29
N LYS A 51 -13.21 -9.35 -5.80
CA LYS A 51 -13.46 -7.91 -5.92
C LYS A 51 -13.46 -7.21 -4.57
N CYS A 52 -14.18 -7.77 -3.60
CA CYS A 52 -14.29 -7.24 -2.24
C CYS A 52 -12.92 -7.17 -1.57
N GLU A 53 -12.13 -8.24 -1.68
CA GLU A 53 -10.79 -8.33 -1.09
C GLU A 53 -9.81 -7.36 -1.75
N THR A 54 -9.87 -7.24 -3.08
CA THR A 54 -9.02 -6.29 -3.83
C THR A 54 -9.36 -4.84 -3.46
N ALA A 55 -10.64 -4.51 -3.31
CA ALA A 55 -11.07 -3.19 -2.86
C ALA A 55 -10.64 -2.92 -1.40
N ALA A 56 -10.75 -3.92 -0.53
CA ALA A 56 -10.30 -3.82 0.86
C ALA A 56 -8.77 -3.60 0.94
N PHE A 57 -7.99 -4.33 0.15
CA PHE A 57 -6.54 -4.15 0.03
C PHE A 57 -6.18 -2.72 -0.41
N LEU A 58 -6.87 -2.18 -1.43
CA LEU A 58 -6.66 -0.80 -1.87
C LEU A 58 -6.92 0.22 -0.76
N SER A 59 -7.97 0.02 0.05
CA SER A 59 -8.27 0.94 1.14
C SER A 59 -7.16 1.05 2.20
N ARG A 60 -6.34 -0.01 2.34
CA ARG A 60 -5.20 -0.06 3.27
C ARG A 60 -3.91 0.47 2.65
N GLN A 61 -3.61 0.07 1.42
CA GLN A 61 -2.32 0.36 0.78
C GLN A 61 -2.23 1.74 0.14
N LEU A 62 -3.35 2.42 -0.08
CA LEU A 62 -3.32 3.75 -0.68
C LEU A 62 -2.62 4.77 0.22
N SER A 63 -1.48 5.27 -0.27
CA SER A 63 -0.69 6.32 0.34
C SER A 63 -0.83 7.63 -0.45
N PRO A 64 -0.73 8.82 0.19
CA PRO A 64 -0.66 10.10 -0.52
C PRO A 64 0.50 10.20 -1.52
N ALA A 65 1.49 9.30 -1.43
CA ALA A 65 2.60 9.18 -2.37
C ALA A 65 2.27 8.38 -3.64
N ALA A 66 1.03 7.91 -3.81
CA ALA A 66 0.63 7.14 -4.98
C ALA A 66 0.63 7.99 -6.26
N SER A 67 1.13 7.43 -7.36
CA SER A 67 1.16 8.07 -8.68
C SER A 67 -0.25 8.36 -9.21
N ALA A 68 -0.46 9.58 -9.71
CA ALA A 68 -1.71 10.01 -10.33
C ALA A 68 -2.14 9.12 -11.50
N GLU A 69 -1.19 8.54 -12.23
CA GLU A 69 -1.46 7.63 -13.35
C GLU A 69 -2.15 6.35 -12.89
N SER A 70 -1.64 5.77 -11.81
CA SER A 70 -2.19 4.56 -11.20
C SER A 70 -3.61 4.81 -10.66
N LEU A 71 -3.83 5.96 -10.02
CA LEU A 71 -5.15 6.34 -9.51
C LEU A 71 -6.18 6.52 -10.65
N ARG A 72 -5.77 7.13 -11.77
CA ARG A 72 -6.62 7.27 -12.97
C ARG A 72 -7.04 5.93 -13.56
N LYS A 73 -6.19 4.89 -13.49
CA LYS A 73 -6.52 3.54 -13.95
C LYS A 73 -7.48 2.81 -13.00
N ILE A 74 -7.28 2.95 -11.69
CA ILE A 74 -8.06 2.23 -10.66
C ILE A 74 -9.46 2.81 -10.52
N LEU A 75 -9.61 4.13 -10.62
CA LEU A 75 -10.89 4.83 -10.41
C LEU A 75 -12.08 4.26 -11.21
N PRO A 76 -12.01 4.09 -12.55
CA PRO A 76 -13.13 3.55 -13.32
C PRO A 76 -13.47 2.09 -12.93
N CYS A 77 -12.50 1.31 -12.46
CA CYS A 77 -12.73 -0.05 -11.96
C CYS A 77 -13.51 -0.04 -10.64
N LEU A 78 -13.17 0.88 -9.72
CA LEU A 78 -13.89 1.04 -8.45
C LEU A 78 -15.33 1.50 -8.66
N VAL A 79 -15.56 2.45 -9.56
CA VAL A 79 -16.91 2.92 -9.88
C VAL A 79 -17.81 1.78 -10.36
N LYS A 80 -17.28 0.89 -11.21
CA LYS A 80 -18.03 -0.30 -11.64
C LYS A 80 -18.39 -1.20 -10.44
N CYS A 81 -17.48 -1.36 -9.49
CA CYS A 81 -17.71 -2.17 -8.28
C CYS A 81 -18.73 -1.54 -7.32
N MET A 82 -18.91 -0.22 -7.32
CA MET A 82 -19.96 0.46 -6.54
C MET A 82 -21.38 0.13 -7.02
N HIS A 83 -21.51 -0.36 -8.25
CA HIS A 83 -22.76 -0.78 -8.87
C HIS A 83 -22.94 -2.30 -8.84
N ASP A 84 -22.07 -3.03 -8.15
CA ASP A 84 -22.13 -4.49 -8.10
C ASP A 84 -23.37 -4.98 -7.34
N ALA A 85 -23.83 -6.20 -7.64
CA ALA A 85 -24.99 -6.82 -7.01
C ALA A 85 -24.71 -7.19 -5.55
N ASP A 86 -23.46 -7.49 -5.20
CA ASP A 86 -23.07 -7.88 -3.85
C ASP A 86 -22.89 -6.67 -2.92
N LYS A 87 -23.48 -6.74 -1.71
CA LYS A 87 -23.39 -5.65 -0.73
C LYS A 87 -21.98 -5.48 -0.17
N GLY A 88 -21.21 -6.57 -0.01
CA GLY A 88 -19.84 -6.53 0.48
C GLY A 88 -18.91 -5.83 -0.51
N VAL A 89 -19.03 -6.16 -1.80
CA VAL A 89 -18.26 -5.49 -2.86
C VAL A 89 -18.57 -3.99 -2.92
N ARG A 90 -19.85 -3.61 -2.85
CA ARG A 90 -20.24 -2.18 -2.85
C ARG A 90 -19.64 -1.44 -1.65
N ASP A 91 -19.73 -2.02 -0.46
CA ASP A 91 -19.23 -1.41 0.77
C ASP A 91 -17.71 -1.25 0.77
N ALA A 92 -16.98 -2.31 0.39
CA ALA A 92 -15.53 -2.26 0.21
C ALA A 92 -15.11 -1.24 -0.85
N SER A 93 -15.91 -1.07 -1.91
CA SER A 93 -15.66 -0.08 -2.96
C SER A 93 -15.83 1.35 -2.45
N TYR A 94 -16.89 1.65 -1.68
CA TYR A 94 -17.04 2.97 -1.04
C TYR A 94 -15.85 3.29 -0.14
N ARG A 95 -15.37 2.29 0.63
CA ARG A 95 -14.20 2.41 1.49
C ARG A 95 -12.92 2.68 0.67
N ALA A 96 -12.69 1.93 -0.41
CA ALA A 96 -11.55 2.12 -1.31
C ALA A 96 -11.56 3.50 -2.00
N VAL A 97 -12.73 3.96 -2.42
CA VAL A 97 -12.93 5.28 -3.04
C VAL A 97 -12.65 6.40 -2.04
N ALA A 98 -13.08 6.27 -0.78
CA ALA A 98 -12.74 7.22 0.27
C ALA A 98 -11.22 7.29 0.49
N ALA A 99 -10.54 6.14 0.55
CA ALA A 99 -9.07 6.10 0.64
C ALA A 99 -8.39 6.74 -0.58
N LEU A 100 -8.97 6.58 -1.77
CA LEU A 100 -8.52 7.21 -3.00
C LEU A 100 -8.63 8.74 -2.91
N LEU A 101 -9.79 9.27 -2.51
CA LEU A 101 -10.00 10.71 -2.31
C LEU A 101 -8.99 11.31 -1.31
N ARG A 102 -8.58 10.55 -0.30
CA ARG A 102 -7.53 10.98 0.65
C ARG A 102 -6.17 11.16 0.00
N CYS A 103 -5.87 10.36 -1.02
CA CYS A 103 -4.58 10.38 -1.70
C CYS A 103 -4.58 11.34 -2.91
N MET A 104 -5.77 11.75 -3.38
CA MET A 104 -5.89 12.68 -4.49
C MET A 104 -5.57 14.11 -4.03
N ARG A 105 -4.39 14.62 -4.43
CA ARG A 105 -4.08 16.06 -4.42
C ARG A 105 -4.22 16.70 -5.81
N GLU A 106 -4.45 15.87 -6.84
CA GLU A 106 -4.48 16.29 -8.24
C GLU A 106 -5.91 16.71 -8.66
N PRO A 107 -6.13 17.96 -9.11
CA PRO A 107 -7.47 18.46 -9.45
C PRO A 107 -8.09 17.76 -10.66
N ALA A 108 -7.27 17.25 -11.60
CA ALA A 108 -7.76 16.56 -12.79
C ALA A 108 -8.55 15.28 -12.47
N ILE A 109 -8.12 14.54 -11.44
CA ILE A 109 -8.78 13.29 -11.03
C ILE A 109 -10.07 13.59 -10.25
N GLN A 110 -10.12 14.71 -9.53
CA GLN A 110 -11.33 15.17 -8.84
C GLN A 110 -12.47 15.51 -9.81
N ILE A 111 -12.14 16.03 -10.99
CA ILE A 111 -13.11 16.27 -12.08
C ILE A 111 -13.63 14.94 -12.63
N LEU A 112 -12.75 13.95 -12.87
CA LEU A 112 -13.16 12.61 -13.29
C LEU A 112 -14.08 11.96 -12.24
N PHE A 113 -13.80 12.17 -10.97
CA PHE A 113 -14.61 11.66 -9.87
C PHE A 113 -16.01 12.28 -9.84
N SER A 114 -16.09 13.62 -9.94
CA SER A 114 -17.36 14.37 -9.93
C SER A 114 -18.28 13.99 -11.10
N ASN A 115 -17.69 13.71 -12.26
CA ASN A 115 -18.43 13.27 -13.44
C ASN A 115 -18.96 11.83 -13.33
N VAL A 116 -18.32 10.98 -12.54
CA VAL A 116 -18.60 9.54 -12.49
C VAL A 116 -19.36 9.14 -11.20
N CYS A 117 -19.26 9.95 -10.15
CA CYS A 117 -19.90 9.75 -8.86
C CYS A 117 -20.91 10.88 -8.55
N SER A 118 -21.85 11.11 -9.47
CA SER A 118 -22.76 12.26 -9.42
C SER A 118 -23.87 12.15 -8.37
N ASP A 119 -24.10 10.96 -7.80
CA ASP A 119 -25.16 10.72 -6.81
C ASP A 119 -24.78 11.27 -5.43
N LYS A 120 -25.49 12.31 -4.99
CA LYS A 120 -25.33 12.91 -3.65
C LYS A 120 -25.36 11.87 -2.53
N THR A 121 -26.32 10.94 -2.57
CA THR A 121 -26.44 9.87 -1.56
C THR A 121 -25.25 8.92 -1.52
N ARG A 122 -24.53 8.73 -2.64
CA ARG A 122 -23.32 7.90 -2.67
C ARG A 122 -22.12 8.69 -2.17
N MET A 123 -22.03 9.97 -2.56
CA MET A 123 -21.03 10.90 -2.05
C MET A 123 -21.10 11.03 -0.52
N ASP A 124 -22.31 11.13 0.06
CA ASP A 124 -22.49 11.20 1.50
C ASP A 124 -21.95 9.96 2.23
N LYS A 125 -22.16 8.77 1.66
CA LYS A 125 -21.61 7.51 2.20
C LYS A 125 -20.09 7.48 2.11
N ILE A 126 -19.54 7.90 0.97
CA ILE A 126 -18.09 7.98 0.76
C ILE A 126 -17.47 8.96 1.76
N ASN A 127 -18.08 10.13 1.96
CA ASN A 127 -17.63 11.12 2.93
C ASN A 127 -17.70 10.59 4.36
N ASN A 128 -18.76 9.85 4.73
CA ASN A 128 -18.83 9.21 6.05
C ASN A 128 -17.70 8.19 6.27
N TYR A 129 -17.35 7.40 5.24
CA TYR A 129 -16.19 6.50 5.31
C TYR A 129 -14.85 7.25 5.33
N PHE A 130 -14.76 8.37 4.62
CA PHE A 130 -13.59 9.23 4.60
C PHE A 130 -13.32 9.85 5.97
N GLU A 131 -14.35 10.39 6.63
CA GLU A 131 -14.28 10.92 7.99
C GLU A 131 -13.85 9.83 8.97
N LYS A 132 -14.51 8.66 8.94
CA LYS A 132 -14.12 7.51 9.78
C LYS A 132 -12.65 7.12 9.61
N MET A 133 -12.15 7.08 8.37
CA MET A 133 -10.74 6.78 8.12
C MET A 133 -9.78 7.85 8.63
N ARG A 134 -10.22 9.12 8.66
CA ARG A 134 -9.44 10.22 9.18
C ARG A 134 -9.33 10.12 10.70
N ASP A 135 -10.46 9.84 11.37
CA ASP A 135 -10.54 9.66 12.81
C ASP A 135 -9.76 8.40 13.27
N GLU A 136 -9.86 7.29 12.53
CA GLU A 136 -9.07 6.06 12.76
C GLU A 136 -7.55 6.31 12.66
N LYS A 137 -7.11 7.22 11.78
CA LYS A 137 -5.69 7.59 11.66
C LYS A 137 -5.22 8.54 12.75
N GLU A 138 -6.08 9.42 13.27
CA GLU A 138 -5.75 10.31 14.39
C GLU A 138 -5.65 9.55 15.72
N GLY A 139 -6.37 8.44 15.88
CA GLY A 139 -6.19 7.52 17.01
C GLY A 139 -4.92 6.66 16.97
N ASN A 140 -4.21 6.61 15.84
CA ASN A 140 -3.04 5.74 15.63
C ASN A 140 -1.74 6.54 15.32
N ARG A 141 -1.63 7.78 15.81
CA ARG A 141 -0.37 8.56 15.77
C ARG A 141 0.60 8.21 16.91
N CYS A 142 0.60 6.95 17.32
CA CYS A 142 1.72 6.21 17.91
C CYS A 142 1.65 4.85 17.19
N GLU A 143 2.58 4.38 16.37
CA GLU A 143 4.02 4.47 16.37
C GLU A 143 4.47 4.23 14.91
N THR A 144 5.00 5.26 14.26
CA THR A 144 6.11 5.07 13.32
C THR A 144 7.08 6.18 13.68
N ASP A 145 7.87 5.94 14.71
CA ASP A 145 9.08 6.71 14.92
C ASP A 145 9.92 6.58 13.65
N VAL A 146 10.06 7.73 13.00
CA VAL A 146 11.19 8.05 12.15
C VAL A 146 12.44 7.85 13.00
N THR A 147 13.15 6.74 12.82
CA THR A 147 14.60 6.74 13.09
C THR A 147 15.34 7.08 11.80
N SER A 148 15.19 8.33 11.36
CA SER A 148 16.33 9.02 10.77
C SER A 148 17.26 9.39 11.94
N ASN A 149 18.10 8.45 12.37
CA ASN A 149 19.36 8.80 13.03
C ASN A 149 20.38 9.01 11.91
N SER A 150 20.29 10.17 11.26
CA SER A 150 21.37 10.70 10.44
C SER A 150 22.14 11.72 11.28
N ASP A 151 22.80 11.24 12.33
CA ASP A 151 23.88 11.93 13.02
C ASP A 151 24.81 10.86 13.59
N LEU A 152 26.11 10.99 13.31
CA LEU A 152 27.25 10.20 13.81
C LEU A 152 27.56 8.85 13.11
N ILE A 153 28.04 8.92 11.86
CA ILE A 153 29.19 8.09 11.45
C ILE A 153 30.14 8.99 10.64
N SER A 154 30.96 9.77 11.36
CA SER A 154 32.19 10.35 10.85
C SER A 154 33.29 10.06 11.85
N ALA A 155 34.34 9.43 11.33
CA ALA A 155 35.68 9.25 11.90
C ALA A 155 35.86 8.26 13.07
N GLU A 156 36.58 7.18 12.74
CA GLU A 156 37.68 6.56 13.53
C GLU A 156 37.28 5.83 14.84
N ILE A 157 37.76 4.64 15.24
CA ILE A 157 39.06 3.97 15.12
C ILE A 157 38.82 2.49 15.51
N VAL A 158 39.37 1.50 14.79
CA VAL A 158 40.19 0.43 15.43
C VAL A 158 40.93 -0.35 14.33
N SER A 159 42.12 0.15 14.04
CA SER A 159 43.21 -0.69 13.58
C SER A 159 43.65 -1.55 14.76
N THR A 160 43.50 -2.88 14.65
CA THR A 160 44.37 -3.87 15.32
C THR A 160 44.17 -5.20 14.60
N ALA A 161 44.97 -5.42 13.56
CA ALA A 161 45.29 -6.75 13.07
C ALA A 161 46.78 -6.95 13.30
N ASP A 162 47.13 -7.52 14.45
CA ASP A 162 48.41 -8.16 14.71
C ASP A 162 48.11 -9.53 15.34
N ILE A 163 48.37 -10.60 14.58
CA ILE A 163 48.75 -11.89 15.16
C ILE A 163 50.12 -12.23 14.60
N GLU A 164 51.07 -12.30 15.52
CA GLU A 164 52.46 -12.74 15.42
C GLU A 164 52.70 -13.93 14.49
N ALA A 165 53.76 -13.82 13.68
CA ALA A 165 54.79 -14.86 13.58
C ALA A 165 56.10 -14.29 13.01
N GLY A 166 57.19 -14.35 13.79
CA GLY A 166 58.55 -14.47 13.24
C GLY A 166 59.57 -13.34 13.50
N LYS A 167 60.25 -13.43 14.66
CA LYS A 167 61.60 -12.87 14.99
C LYS A 167 62.69 -13.17 13.92
N PRO A 168 63.96 -12.68 14.06
CA PRO A 168 64.46 -11.37 14.53
C PRO A 168 65.67 -10.81 13.69
N THR A 169 65.96 -9.52 13.91
CA THR A 169 67.30 -8.86 13.96
C THR A 169 68.38 -9.15 12.90
N THR A 170 68.80 -8.09 12.19
CA THR A 170 70.23 -7.83 11.93
C THR A 170 70.54 -6.33 12.02
N CYS A 171 71.41 -5.96 12.97
CA CYS A 171 72.04 -4.65 13.10
C CYS A 171 73.10 -4.45 12.00
N CYS A 172 73.18 -3.27 11.41
CA CYS A 172 74.36 -2.83 10.68
C CYS A 172 75.36 -2.20 11.67
N VAL A 173 76.57 -2.77 11.75
CA VAL A 173 77.75 -2.11 12.30
C VAL A 173 78.94 -2.43 11.39
N HIS A 174 79.28 -1.50 10.50
CA HIS A 174 80.65 -1.01 10.22
C HIS A 174 80.57 0.18 9.27
#